data_AF-A0A1M6BYH1-F1
#
_entry.id   AF-A0A1M6BYH1-F1
#
_cell.length_a   1.000
_cell.length_b   1.000
_cell.length_c   1.000
_cell.angle_alpha   90.00
_cell.angle_beta   90.00
_cell.angle_gamma   90.00
#
_symmetry.space_group_name_H-M   'P 1'
#
loop_
_entity.id
_entity.type
_entity.pdbx_description
1 polymer ?
#
loop_
_entity_poly.entity_id
_entity_poly.type
_entity_poly.pdbx_seq_one_letter_code
_entity_poly.pdbx_strand_id
1 'polypeptide(L)'
;MRVHVAYCEGWDPGSRAPAGRLSPATARRRDRDGEQYAALLRTPGGTPLLLLEVARRERFLRVVLLSPDGRRVGRFRYLRKPGPDRLVLLGGRQWARPDEGTPDLVEAQERLGTEFERSFGGRCFDVRAGWRTLDLTFFGGGAPPPGGTAWREHVASLAVLDVPAFGDWARPAALHPDLWGPLVLCEDGAPDGPAVPAPWQPVRPLAPPDLTGLLREGGVRTSPGFPGWGPARLHDVDLGRLDLPSGDLAVGGGQAVDEGLAVYRGVLPPGRHRVVATVASFASGEPRLLPASFPERFPGPGDVRLAAVRIQARDAPVASWEHALQDGEDPGELDEREFYGSFAQGGVCLADPGVAERVADHMAEDFERYELAFCGHGSALEESAEADAALRSAARAFPRDTEAFVRALGYGPGDPVPDRADLARTAAHVRALPPPPGRPPAPPVQGVLHRELLGVVHPYQHTDPAFTLRLPGGGTMFVVRPGPVSSAPLRIGRDACGAPVRFVVDGRLFGCSAGEARL
;
A
#
# COMPACT_ATOMS: atom_id res chain seq x y z
N MET A 1 10.44 10.89 -38.59
CA MET A 1 11.52 9.89 -38.37
C MET A 1 10.99 8.49 -38.68
N ARG A 2 11.78 7.59 -39.28
CA ARG A 2 11.36 6.21 -39.59
C ARG A 2 11.74 5.27 -38.43
N VAL A 3 10.79 4.45 -37.99
CA VAL A 3 10.94 3.47 -36.91
C VAL A 3 10.43 2.13 -37.39
N HIS A 4 11.19 1.07 -37.14
CA HIS A 4 10.80 -0.30 -37.45
C HIS A 4 10.05 -0.93 -36.29
N VAL A 5 9.00 -1.68 -36.59
CA VAL A 5 8.16 -2.39 -35.62
C VAL A 5 8.25 -3.88 -35.88
N ALA A 6 8.71 -4.63 -34.89
CA ALA A 6 8.64 -6.08 -34.91
C ALA A 6 7.74 -6.57 -33.78
N TYR A 7 7.00 -7.65 -34.03
CA TYR A 7 6.15 -8.26 -33.02
C TYR A 7 6.84 -9.47 -32.40
N CYS A 8 6.58 -9.71 -31.12
CA CYS A 8 7.19 -10.80 -30.38
C CYS A 8 6.37 -11.19 -29.15
N GLU A 9 6.72 -12.27 -28.47
CA GLU A 9 6.14 -12.67 -27.19
C GLU A 9 6.55 -11.72 -26.06
N GLY A 10 7.74 -11.12 -26.15
CA GLY A 10 8.23 -10.12 -25.20
C GLY A 10 9.71 -9.82 -25.39
N TRP A 11 10.37 -9.39 -24.31
CA TRP A 11 11.81 -9.10 -24.30
C TRP A 11 12.53 -10.05 -23.35
N ASP A 12 13.55 -10.75 -23.85
CA ASP A 12 14.46 -11.54 -23.03
C ASP A 12 15.56 -10.63 -22.49
N PRO A 13 15.60 -10.35 -21.17
CA PRO A 13 16.63 -9.50 -20.58
C PRO A 13 18.04 -10.13 -20.65
N GLY A 14 18.14 -11.46 -20.65
CA GLY A 14 19.43 -12.17 -20.67
C GLY A 14 20.12 -12.05 -22.02
N SER A 15 19.39 -12.30 -23.10
CA SER A 15 19.91 -12.16 -24.46
C SER A 15 19.79 -10.73 -25.02
N ARG A 16 19.05 -9.84 -24.33
CA ARG A 16 18.72 -8.49 -24.78
C ARG A 16 18.14 -8.47 -26.20
N ALA A 17 17.18 -9.36 -26.43
CA ALA A 17 16.59 -9.57 -27.73
C ALA A 17 15.07 -9.85 -27.62
N PRO A 18 14.29 -9.67 -28.70
CA PRO A 18 12.90 -10.08 -28.70
C PRO A 18 12.77 -11.60 -28.52
N ALA A 19 11.99 -12.03 -27.54
CA ALA A 19 11.65 -13.42 -27.30
C ALA A 19 10.46 -13.84 -28.17
N GLY A 20 10.54 -14.98 -28.85
CA GLY A 20 9.40 -15.53 -29.63
C GLY A 20 8.89 -14.57 -30.70
N ARG A 21 9.61 -14.39 -31.80
CA ARG A 21 9.15 -13.48 -32.87
C ARG A 21 7.78 -13.88 -33.39
N LEU A 22 6.94 -12.88 -33.66
CA LEU A 22 5.63 -13.01 -34.27
C LEU A 22 5.62 -12.22 -35.58
N SER A 23 5.03 -12.81 -36.60
CA SER A 23 4.63 -12.14 -37.83
C SER A 23 3.52 -11.12 -37.52
N PRO A 24 3.41 -10.05 -38.32
CA PRO A 24 2.34 -9.06 -38.16
C PRO A 24 0.93 -9.69 -38.21
N ALA A 25 0.73 -10.75 -39.01
CA ALA A 25 -0.55 -11.43 -39.11
C ALA A 25 -0.93 -12.17 -37.81
N THR A 26 0.03 -12.85 -37.19
CA THR A 26 -0.17 -13.53 -35.91
C THR A 26 -0.40 -12.52 -34.78
N ALA A 27 0.39 -11.45 -34.70
CA ALA A 27 0.19 -10.41 -33.69
C ALA A 27 -1.16 -9.70 -33.83
N ARG A 28 -1.61 -9.42 -35.07
CA ARG A 28 -2.92 -8.81 -35.34
C ARG A 28 -4.08 -9.72 -34.94
N ARG A 29 -3.95 -11.03 -35.15
CA ARG A 29 -4.93 -12.01 -34.68
C ARG A 29 -5.03 -11.98 -33.16
N ARG A 30 -3.88 -12.03 -32.47
CA ARG A 30 -3.83 -11.93 -31.01
C ARG A 30 -4.44 -10.66 -30.45
N ASP A 31 -4.14 -9.51 -31.04
CA ASP A 31 -4.72 -8.23 -30.63
C ASP A 31 -6.25 -8.24 -30.70
N ARG A 32 -6.80 -8.81 -31.78
CA ARG A 32 -8.25 -8.96 -31.97
C ARG A 32 -8.87 -9.93 -30.96
N ASP A 33 -8.20 -11.03 -30.70
CA ASP A 33 -8.66 -12.09 -29.78
C ASP A 33 -8.41 -11.71 -28.31
N GLY A 34 -7.74 -10.58 -28.08
CA GLY A 34 -7.39 -10.04 -26.78
C GLY A 34 -6.25 -10.76 -26.07
N GLU A 35 -5.51 -11.60 -26.79
CA GLU A 35 -4.33 -12.30 -26.30
C GLU A 35 -3.14 -11.35 -26.12
N GLN A 36 -2.18 -11.78 -25.30
CA GLN A 36 -0.96 -11.03 -25.04
C GLN A 36 0.06 -11.12 -26.19
N TYR A 37 0.72 -10.00 -26.46
CA TYR A 37 1.85 -9.89 -27.39
C TYR A 37 2.66 -8.61 -27.09
N ALA A 38 3.82 -8.48 -27.72
CA ALA A 38 4.62 -7.27 -27.64
C ALA A 38 4.95 -6.70 -29.02
N ALA A 39 5.14 -5.37 -29.09
CA ALA A 39 5.66 -4.66 -30.25
C ALA A 39 6.97 -3.95 -29.85
N LEU A 40 8.07 -4.37 -30.46
CA LEU A 40 9.40 -3.81 -30.28
C LEU A 40 9.66 -2.76 -31.36
N LEU A 41 9.87 -1.51 -30.93
CA LEU A 41 10.21 -0.40 -31.80
C LEU A 41 11.73 -0.20 -31.83
N ARG A 42 12.26 -0.04 -33.05
CA ARG A 42 13.71 0.03 -33.30
C ARG A 42 14.07 1.07 -34.34
N THR A 43 15.30 1.54 -34.30
CA THR A 43 15.86 2.33 -35.40
C THR A 43 15.99 1.46 -36.66
N PRO A 44 16.11 2.05 -37.86
CA PRO A 44 16.42 1.29 -39.08
C PRO A 44 17.71 0.47 -38.99
N GLY A 45 18.64 0.86 -38.11
CA GLY A 45 19.87 0.10 -37.81
C GLY A 45 19.68 -1.06 -36.83
N GLY A 46 18.45 -1.29 -36.34
CA GLY A 46 18.12 -2.40 -35.44
C GLY A 46 18.30 -2.09 -33.95
N THR A 47 18.74 -0.89 -33.59
CA THR A 47 18.88 -0.48 -32.18
C THR A 47 17.52 -0.44 -31.50
N PRO A 48 17.32 -1.12 -30.35
CA PRO A 48 16.06 -1.05 -29.61
C PRO A 48 15.82 0.35 -29.04
N LEU A 49 14.56 0.77 -29.06
CA LEU A 49 14.12 2.06 -28.51
C LEU A 49 13.14 1.84 -27.35
N LEU A 50 12.07 1.10 -27.62
CA LEU A 50 11.07 0.77 -26.62
C LEU A 50 10.33 -0.52 -26.97
N LEU A 51 9.76 -1.14 -25.96
CA LEU A 51 8.89 -2.31 -26.07
C LEU A 51 7.49 -1.95 -25.56
N LEU A 52 6.48 -2.25 -26.35
CA LEU A 52 5.07 -2.15 -25.98
C LEU A 52 4.56 -3.54 -25.65
N GLU A 53 4.13 -3.78 -24.42
CA GLU A 53 3.55 -5.05 -23.98
C GLU A 53 2.04 -4.86 -23.86
N VAL A 54 1.29 -5.62 -24.65
CA VAL A 54 -0.15 -5.43 -24.88
C VAL A 54 -0.91 -6.65 -24.44
N ALA A 55 -1.93 -6.46 -23.61
CA ALA A 55 -2.88 -7.50 -23.25
C ALA A 55 -4.29 -6.89 -23.16
N ARG A 56 -5.04 -6.97 -24.26
CA ARG A 56 -6.30 -6.22 -24.41
C ARG A 56 -7.40 -6.74 -23.49
N ARG A 57 -7.46 -8.06 -23.28
CA ARG A 57 -8.42 -8.69 -22.38
C ARG A 57 -8.25 -8.19 -20.94
N GLU A 58 -7.01 -7.99 -20.52
CA GLU A 58 -6.64 -7.42 -19.22
C GLU A 58 -6.62 -5.88 -19.22
N ARG A 59 -7.06 -5.23 -20.31
CA ARG A 59 -7.12 -3.75 -20.46
C ARG A 59 -5.74 -3.08 -20.30
N PHE A 60 -4.65 -3.80 -20.58
CA PHE A 60 -3.30 -3.43 -20.18
C PHE A 60 -2.43 -3.01 -21.37
N LEU A 61 -1.67 -1.93 -21.16
CA LEU A 61 -0.52 -1.57 -21.99
C LEU A 61 0.65 -1.17 -21.09
N ARG A 62 1.83 -1.73 -21.34
CA ARG A 62 3.07 -1.28 -20.68
C ARG A 62 4.08 -0.85 -21.72
N VAL A 63 4.71 0.30 -21.48
CA VAL A 63 5.76 0.86 -22.32
C VAL A 63 7.07 0.77 -21.57
N VAL A 64 8.00 -0.04 -22.08
CA VAL A 64 9.33 -0.21 -21.51
C VAL A 64 10.33 0.53 -22.40
N LEU A 65 11.03 1.51 -21.83
CA LEU A 65 12.11 2.22 -22.52
C LEU A 65 13.37 1.38 -22.46
N LEU A 66 14.04 1.24 -23.61
CA LEU A 66 15.26 0.47 -23.75
C LEU A 66 16.42 1.41 -24.08
N SER A 67 17.57 1.20 -23.45
CA SER A 67 18.82 1.81 -23.87
C SER A 67 19.30 1.23 -25.20
N PRO A 68 20.28 1.87 -25.88
CA PRO A 68 20.85 1.33 -27.12
C PRO A 68 21.44 -0.08 -26.99
N ASP A 69 21.92 -0.45 -25.80
CA ASP A 69 22.44 -1.80 -25.50
C ASP A 69 21.35 -2.78 -25.02
N GLY A 70 20.07 -2.38 -25.07
CA GLY A 70 18.92 -3.23 -24.79
C GLY A 70 18.55 -3.41 -23.31
N ARG A 71 19.08 -2.57 -22.41
CA ARG A 71 18.70 -2.57 -20.99
C ARG A 71 17.44 -1.75 -20.76
N ARG A 72 16.67 -2.10 -19.73
CA ARG A 72 15.49 -1.32 -19.33
C ARG A 72 15.92 -0.05 -18.62
N VAL A 73 15.48 1.10 -19.08
CA VAL A 73 15.77 2.41 -18.46
C VAL A 73 14.51 3.14 -17.99
N GLY A 74 13.33 2.68 -18.40
CA GLY A 74 12.06 3.16 -17.88
C GLY A 74 10.91 2.20 -18.18
N ARG A 75 9.81 2.33 -17.44
CA ARG A 75 8.61 1.49 -17.53
C ARG A 75 7.38 2.30 -17.16
N PHE A 76 6.40 2.38 -18.04
CA PHE A 76 5.15 3.12 -17.85
C PHE A 76 3.97 2.18 -18.05
N ARG A 77 3.03 2.17 -17.11
CA ARG A 77 1.88 1.26 -17.12
C ARG A 77 0.60 2.03 -17.36
N TYR A 78 -0.19 1.55 -18.31
CA TYR A 78 -1.49 2.08 -18.66
C TYR A 78 -2.58 1.04 -18.47
N LEU A 79 -3.76 1.51 -18.06
CA LEU A 79 -4.98 0.72 -17.99
C LEU A 79 -6.07 1.39 -18.82
N ARG A 80 -6.76 0.61 -19.65
CA ARG A 80 -7.96 1.03 -20.37
C ARG A 80 -9.12 1.13 -19.38
N LYS A 81 -9.67 2.34 -19.20
CA LYS A 81 -10.81 2.56 -18.32
C LYS A 81 -12.13 2.26 -19.04
N PRO A 82 -13.15 1.74 -18.33
CA PRO A 82 -14.51 1.65 -18.87
C PRO A 82 -15.09 3.05 -19.08
N GLY A 83 -15.88 3.25 -20.15
CA GLY A 83 -16.40 4.56 -20.55
C GLY A 83 -15.74 5.08 -21.83
N PRO A 84 -15.19 6.32 -21.87
CA PRO A 84 -14.47 6.79 -23.05
C PRO A 84 -13.27 5.89 -23.30
N ASP A 85 -13.12 5.42 -24.53
CA ASP A 85 -12.13 4.40 -24.89
C ASP A 85 -10.69 4.94 -24.83
N ARG A 86 -10.15 5.00 -23.61
CA ARG A 86 -8.90 5.67 -23.26
C ARG A 86 -8.04 4.78 -22.36
N LEU A 87 -6.74 4.84 -22.59
CA LEU A 87 -5.71 4.37 -21.70
C LEU A 87 -5.34 5.47 -20.73
N VAL A 88 -5.25 5.13 -19.44
CA VAL A 88 -4.81 6.06 -18.41
C VAL A 88 -3.54 5.54 -17.77
N LEU A 89 -2.52 6.40 -17.68
CA LEU A 89 -1.27 6.12 -17.00
C LEU A 89 -1.55 5.90 -15.51
N LEU A 90 -1.16 4.72 -15.02
CA LEU A 90 -1.26 4.33 -13.60
C LEU A 90 0.02 4.64 -12.84
N GLY A 91 1.17 4.57 -13.52
CA GLY A 91 2.46 4.79 -12.88
C GLY A 91 3.62 4.61 -13.84
N GLY A 92 4.77 5.14 -13.44
CA GLY A 92 6.02 5.03 -14.17
C GLY A 92 7.18 4.77 -13.21
N ARG A 93 8.11 3.89 -13.59
CA ARG A 93 9.41 3.73 -12.93
C ARG A 93 10.50 4.08 -13.94
N GLN A 94 11.47 4.86 -13.53
CA GLN A 94 12.66 5.15 -14.32
C GLN A 94 13.89 4.79 -13.51
N TRP A 95 14.84 4.12 -14.14
CA TRP A 95 16.09 3.76 -13.49
C TRP A 95 17.16 4.76 -13.92
N ALA A 96 17.97 5.20 -12.95
CA ALA A 96 19.19 5.92 -13.28
C ALA A 96 20.05 5.01 -14.15
N ARG A 97 20.67 5.54 -15.20
CA ARG A 97 21.64 4.76 -15.99
C ARG A 97 22.70 4.26 -15.02
N PRO A 98 22.87 2.95 -14.85
CA PRO A 98 23.99 2.45 -14.07
C PRO A 98 25.28 2.86 -14.77
N ASP A 99 26.30 3.19 -13.99
CA ASP A 99 27.66 3.34 -14.52
C ASP A 99 28.11 2.02 -15.19
N GLU A 100 28.98 2.14 -16.20
CA GLU A 100 29.60 0.99 -16.87
C GLU A 100 30.25 0.07 -15.83
N GLY A 101 29.63 -1.09 -15.57
CA GLY A 101 30.12 -2.08 -14.61
C GLY A 101 29.08 -2.54 -13.59
N THR A 102 27.98 -1.81 -13.42
CA THR A 102 26.90 -2.29 -12.55
C THR A 102 26.11 -3.39 -13.29
N PRO A 103 25.90 -4.58 -12.69
CA PRO A 103 24.97 -5.58 -13.21
C PRO A 103 23.61 -4.93 -13.49
N ASP A 104 22.79 -5.54 -14.34
CA ASP A 104 21.42 -5.06 -14.54
C ASP A 104 20.66 -5.22 -13.22
N LEU A 105 20.70 -4.18 -12.38
CA LEU A 105 20.10 -4.15 -11.05
C LEU A 105 18.59 -4.37 -11.12
N VAL A 106 17.97 -4.10 -12.27
CA VAL A 106 16.56 -4.37 -12.55
C VAL A 106 16.24 -5.85 -12.37
N GLU A 107 17.11 -6.77 -12.83
CA GLU A 107 16.85 -8.22 -12.72
C GLU A 107 17.05 -8.72 -11.28
N ALA A 108 18.05 -8.21 -10.56
CA ALA A 108 18.29 -8.56 -9.16
C ALA A 108 17.22 -7.97 -8.22
N GLN A 109 16.75 -6.74 -8.48
CA GLN A 109 15.71 -6.08 -7.70
C GLN A 109 14.32 -6.68 -7.98
N GLU A 110 14.01 -7.05 -9.23
CA GLU A 110 12.78 -7.78 -9.57
C GLU A 110 12.80 -9.21 -8.99
N ARG A 111 13.94 -9.93 -9.02
CA ARG A 111 14.05 -11.31 -8.50
C ARG A 111 14.12 -11.43 -6.98
N LEU A 112 14.86 -10.54 -6.29
CA LEU A 112 15.11 -10.72 -4.86
C LEU A 112 13.93 -10.28 -3.99
N GLY A 113 12.93 -9.60 -4.57
CA GLY A 113 11.84 -9.02 -3.79
C GLY A 113 12.27 -7.91 -2.83
N THR A 114 13.57 -7.74 -2.60
CA THR A 114 14.20 -6.58 -1.98
C THR A 114 14.09 -5.40 -2.95
N GLU A 115 12.97 -4.70 -2.84
CA GLU A 115 13.02 -3.26 -3.02
C GLU A 115 14.01 -2.74 -1.96
N PHE A 116 15.28 -2.56 -2.34
CA PHE A 116 15.97 -1.38 -1.83
C PHE A 116 15.22 -0.22 -2.45
N GLU A 117 14.19 0.20 -1.74
CA GLU A 117 13.41 1.39 -2.03
C GLU A 117 14.34 2.61 -1.97
N ARG A 118 15.03 2.87 -3.09
CA ARG A 118 14.93 4.17 -3.74
C ARG A 118 13.74 4.08 -4.69
N SER A 119 12.58 3.76 -4.14
CA SER A 119 11.32 3.83 -4.85
C SER A 119 10.87 5.28 -4.84
N PHE A 120 10.48 5.72 -6.02
CA PHE A 120 9.61 6.86 -6.20
C PHE A 120 8.19 6.39 -5.92
N GLY A 121 7.85 6.33 -4.65
CA GLY A 121 6.49 6.14 -4.17
C GLY A 121 5.86 7.50 -3.89
N GLY A 122 5.39 8.19 -4.93
CA GLY A 122 4.30 9.13 -4.72
C GLY A 122 3.10 8.32 -4.26
N ARG A 123 2.58 8.64 -3.06
CA ARG A 123 1.41 7.95 -2.49
C ARG A 123 0.21 8.09 -3.42
N CYS A 124 -0.55 7.01 -3.52
CA CYS A 124 -1.91 7.03 -4.05
C CYS A 124 -2.75 8.01 -3.21
N PHE A 125 -3.42 8.97 -3.86
CA PHE A 125 -4.44 9.83 -3.24
C PHE A 125 -5.83 9.49 -3.79
N ASP A 126 -6.81 9.65 -2.91
CA ASP A 126 -8.21 9.25 -2.93
C ASP A 126 -9.02 9.59 -4.21
N VAL A 127 -9.82 8.62 -4.66
CA VAL A 127 -10.64 8.63 -5.88
C VAL A 127 -12.00 9.30 -5.64
N ARG A 128 -12.04 10.49 -5.02
CA ARG A 128 -13.31 11.20 -4.78
C ARG A 128 -13.49 12.53 -5.54
N ALA A 129 -12.46 13.10 -6.20
CA ALA A 129 -12.58 14.45 -6.78
C ALA A 129 -11.96 14.69 -8.18
N GLY A 130 -11.57 13.66 -8.95
CA GLY A 130 -11.29 13.85 -10.39
C GLY A 130 -9.98 14.54 -10.77
N TRP A 131 -8.99 14.64 -9.87
CA TRP A 131 -7.63 15.08 -10.21
C TRP A 131 -6.63 13.94 -9.99
N ARG A 132 -5.74 13.70 -10.97
CA ARG A 132 -4.59 12.78 -10.84
C ARG A 132 -3.32 13.61 -10.76
N THR A 133 -2.60 13.54 -9.63
CA THR A 133 -1.24 14.09 -9.51
C THR A 133 -0.25 12.98 -9.88
N LEU A 134 0.54 13.19 -10.93
CA LEU A 134 1.67 12.32 -11.26
C LEU A 134 2.90 12.84 -10.48
N ASP A 135 3.13 12.31 -9.28
CA ASP A 135 4.34 12.63 -8.51
C ASP A 135 5.54 11.86 -9.06
N LEU A 136 6.24 12.50 -10.01
CA LEU A 136 7.56 12.07 -10.49
C LEU A 136 8.64 12.61 -9.55
N THR A 137 8.82 12.00 -8.38
CA THR A 137 9.97 12.31 -7.52
C THR A 137 11.24 11.72 -8.15
N PHE A 138 12.41 12.34 -7.96
CA PHE A 138 13.74 11.84 -8.39
C PHE A 138 14.68 11.80 -7.17
N PHE A 139 15.45 10.72 -7.02
CA PHE A 139 16.25 10.32 -5.84
C PHE A 139 17.41 9.47 -6.35
N GLY A 140 18.59 9.78 -5.83
CA GLY A 140 19.85 9.41 -6.46
C GLY A 140 20.38 10.62 -7.21
N GLY A 141 21.50 11.17 -6.72
CA GLY A 141 22.12 12.41 -7.22
C GLY A 141 22.70 12.32 -8.64
N GLY A 142 21.90 11.87 -9.60
CA GLY A 142 22.08 12.15 -11.01
C GLY A 142 21.27 13.39 -11.34
N ALA A 143 21.84 14.31 -12.12
CA ALA A 143 21.07 15.40 -12.69
C ALA A 143 19.85 14.81 -13.42
N PRO A 144 18.65 15.44 -13.32
CA PRO A 144 17.58 15.09 -14.24
C PRO A 144 18.13 15.14 -15.68
N PRO A 145 17.57 14.36 -16.63
CA PRO A 145 17.95 14.54 -18.03
C PRO A 145 17.89 16.04 -18.37
N PRO A 146 18.82 16.57 -19.20
CA PRO A 146 18.77 17.97 -19.61
C PRO A 146 17.34 18.34 -20.04
N GLY A 147 16.71 19.29 -19.36
CA GLY A 147 15.29 19.63 -19.57
C GLY A 147 14.27 18.83 -18.74
N GLY A 148 14.63 18.36 -17.53
CA GLY A 148 13.75 17.56 -16.67
C GLY A 148 12.32 18.07 -16.44
N THR A 149 12.08 19.38 -16.48
CA THR A 149 10.72 19.97 -16.43
C THR A 149 9.93 19.70 -17.71
N ALA A 150 10.53 19.93 -18.88
CA ALA A 150 9.90 19.68 -20.18
C ALA A 150 9.56 18.20 -20.37
N TRP A 151 10.41 17.29 -19.88
CA TRP A 151 10.14 15.86 -19.89
C TRP A 151 8.92 15.50 -19.02
N ARG A 152 8.80 16.09 -17.82
CA ARG A 152 7.65 15.87 -16.93
C ARG A 152 6.34 16.35 -17.57
N GLU A 153 6.35 17.55 -18.14
CA GLU A 153 5.19 18.11 -18.87
C GLU A 153 4.80 17.23 -20.05
N HIS A 154 5.80 16.69 -20.76
CA HIS A 154 5.59 15.75 -21.86
C HIS A 154 4.96 14.43 -21.40
N VAL A 155 5.47 13.80 -20.33
CA VAL A 155 4.85 12.59 -19.77
C VAL A 155 3.44 12.87 -19.26
N ALA A 156 3.22 14.03 -18.62
CA ALA A 156 1.89 14.46 -18.19
C ALA A 156 0.92 14.61 -19.37
N SER A 157 1.39 15.12 -20.51
CA SER A 157 0.59 15.20 -21.75
C SER A 157 0.21 13.82 -22.31
N LEU A 158 0.94 12.77 -21.92
CA LEU A 158 0.71 11.38 -22.30
C LEU A 158 0.00 10.58 -21.21
N ALA A 159 -0.42 11.22 -20.11
CA ALA A 159 -1.11 10.53 -19.01
C ALA A 159 -2.45 9.91 -19.43
N VAL A 160 -3.07 10.43 -20.49
CA VAL A 160 -4.26 9.85 -21.12
C VAL A 160 -4.01 9.69 -22.61
N LEU A 161 -4.14 8.47 -23.10
CA LEU A 161 -3.98 8.13 -24.51
C LEU A 161 -5.29 7.56 -25.06
N ASP A 162 -5.53 7.78 -26.34
CA ASP A 162 -6.52 6.97 -27.07
C ASP A 162 -6.01 5.53 -27.10
N VAL A 163 -6.91 4.55 -27.05
CA VAL A 163 -6.52 3.16 -27.21
C VAL A 163 -5.96 2.99 -28.63
N PRO A 164 -4.66 2.68 -28.80
CA PRO A 164 -4.07 2.60 -30.12
C PRO A 164 -4.67 1.42 -30.89
N ALA A 165 -5.02 1.64 -32.15
CA ALA A 165 -5.33 0.54 -33.06
C ALA A 165 -4.07 -0.31 -33.29
N PHE A 166 -4.23 -1.57 -33.67
CA PHE A 166 -3.09 -2.41 -34.04
C PHE A 166 -2.25 -1.74 -35.14
N GLY A 167 -0.95 -1.58 -34.89
CA GLY A 167 -0.01 -0.92 -35.81
C GLY A 167 0.12 0.60 -35.59
N ASP A 168 -0.80 1.25 -34.86
CA ASP A 168 -0.72 2.68 -34.54
C ASP A 168 0.02 2.92 -33.23
N TRP A 169 1.32 2.65 -33.27
CA TRP A 169 2.19 2.73 -32.09
C TRP A 169 2.82 4.12 -31.89
N ALA A 170 2.48 5.10 -32.73
CA ALA A 170 3.17 6.38 -32.75
C ALA A 170 2.97 7.17 -31.44
N ARG A 171 1.75 7.14 -30.89
CA ARG A 171 1.41 7.90 -29.69
C ARG A 171 2.04 7.30 -28.42
N PRO A 172 1.96 5.99 -28.15
CA PRO A 172 2.76 5.39 -27.07
C PRO A 172 4.27 5.58 -27.25
N ALA A 173 4.76 5.57 -28.49
CA ALA A 173 6.18 5.75 -28.79
C ALA A 173 6.71 7.14 -28.43
N ALA A 174 5.85 8.15 -28.36
CA ALA A 174 6.23 9.49 -27.92
C ALA A 174 6.79 9.51 -26.47
N LEU A 175 6.59 8.46 -25.67
CA LEU A 175 7.23 8.29 -24.35
C LEU A 175 8.75 8.04 -24.42
N HIS A 176 9.35 7.91 -25.59
CA HIS A 176 10.79 7.85 -25.70
C HIS A 176 11.34 9.25 -26.01
N PRO A 177 12.35 9.74 -25.26
CA PRO A 177 12.81 11.13 -25.34
C PRO A 177 13.34 11.50 -26.73
N ASP A 178 13.86 10.53 -27.49
CA ASP A 178 14.39 10.79 -28.83
C ASP A 178 13.34 10.68 -29.96
N LEU A 179 12.09 10.30 -29.65
CA LEU A 179 11.04 10.07 -30.65
C LEU A 179 10.05 11.25 -30.72
N TRP A 180 10.59 12.47 -30.89
CA TRP A 180 9.77 13.67 -31.05
C TRP A 180 9.37 13.92 -32.51
N GLY A 181 8.11 14.32 -32.71
CA GLY A 181 7.54 14.67 -34.01
C GLY A 181 6.94 13.50 -34.81
N PRO A 182 6.62 13.71 -36.10
CA PRO A 182 5.94 12.70 -36.92
C PRO A 182 6.76 11.42 -37.09
N LEU A 183 6.19 10.29 -36.67
CA LEU A 183 6.78 8.95 -36.81
C LEU A 183 6.19 8.24 -38.03
N VAL A 184 7.06 7.63 -38.82
CA VAL A 184 6.68 6.69 -39.89
C VAL A 184 7.04 5.30 -39.41
N LEU A 185 6.02 4.52 -39.03
CA LEU A 185 6.17 3.15 -38.57
C LEU A 185 6.29 2.21 -39.78
N CYS A 186 7.26 1.31 -39.75
CA CYS A 186 7.48 0.30 -40.78
C CYS A 186 7.43 -1.09 -40.13
N GLU A 187 6.44 -1.89 -40.47
CA GLU A 187 6.32 -3.25 -39.94
C GLU A 187 7.38 -4.16 -40.55
N ASP A 188 8.09 -4.91 -39.70
CA ASP A 188 9.02 -5.95 -40.11
C ASP A 188 8.22 -7.22 -40.45
N GLY A 189 8.17 -7.60 -41.73
CA GLY A 189 7.43 -8.76 -42.24
C GLY A 189 8.09 -10.13 -41.97
N ALA A 190 8.90 -10.26 -40.92
CA ALA A 190 9.57 -11.52 -40.59
C ALA A 190 8.54 -12.62 -40.22
N PRO A 191 8.81 -13.90 -40.57
CA PRO A 191 7.93 -15.01 -40.19
C PRO A 191 7.93 -15.24 -38.68
N ASP A 192 6.91 -15.98 -38.20
CA ASP A 192 6.84 -16.47 -36.82
C ASP A 192 8.11 -17.27 -36.48
N GLY A 193 8.68 -17.01 -35.31
CA GLY A 193 9.75 -17.81 -34.73
C GLY A 193 9.21 -19.06 -34.02
N PRO A 194 10.08 -19.83 -33.35
CA PRO A 194 9.63 -20.91 -32.47
C PRO A 194 8.73 -20.35 -31.36
N ALA A 195 7.64 -21.06 -31.07
CA ALA A 195 6.74 -20.70 -29.99
C ALA A 195 7.47 -20.79 -28.64
N VAL A 196 7.42 -19.71 -27.87
CA VAL A 196 7.94 -19.65 -26.50
C VAL A 196 6.90 -18.98 -25.61
N PRO A 197 6.86 -19.30 -24.30
CA PRO A 197 6.03 -18.56 -23.36
C PRO A 197 6.43 -17.08 -23.32
N ALA A 198 5.46 -16.18 -23.20
CA ALA A 198 5.76 -14.77 -23.00
C ALA A 198 6.57 -14.57 -21.70
N PRO A 199 7.68 -13.82 -21.73
CA PRO A 199 8.54 -13.60 -20.56
C PRO A 199 7.95 -12.58 -19.58
N TRP A 200 6.71 -12.14 -19.80
CA TRP A 200 6.00 -11.17 -18.98
C TRP A 200 4.54 -11.58 -18.86
N GLN A 201 3.87 -11.04 -17.84
CA GLN A 201 2.43 -11.15 -17.67
C GLN A 201 1.86 -9.76 -17.39
N PRO A 202 0.60 -9.50 -17.75
CA PRO A 202 -0.13 -8.36 -17.23
C PRO A 202 -0.11 -8.39 -15.71
N VAL A 203 0.07 -7.23 -15.11
CA VAL A 203 0.11 -7.11 -13.66
C VAL A 203 -1.18 -7.63 -13.06
N ARG A 204 -1.06 -8.53 -12.08
CA ARG A 204 -2.19 -9.02 -11.29
C ARG A 204 -2.05 -8.45 -9.89
N PRO A 205 -3.09 -7.77 -9.37
CA PRO A 205 -3.06 -7.24 -8.01
C PRO A 205 -2.71 -8.31 -7.00
N LEU A 206 -2.26 -7.90 -5.81
CA LEU A 206 -1.87 -8.83 -4.76
C LEU A 206 -2.96 -9.88 -4.57
N ALA A 207 -2.64 -11.11 -4.99
CA ALA A 207 -3.54 -12.24 -4.79
C ALA A 207 -3.75 -12.38 -3.27
N PRO A 208 -4.96 -12.78 -2.83
CA PRO A 208 -5.13 -13.09 -1.43
C PRO A 208 -4.07 -14.14 -1.05
N PRO A 209 -3.43 -14.04 0.13
CA PRO A 209 -2.63 -15.14 0.63
C PRO A 209 -3.52 -16.40 0.71
N ASP A 210 -2.97 -17.55 1.07
CA ASP A 210 -3.78 -18.73 1.41
C ASP A 210 -4.66 -18.43 2.64
N LEU A 211 -5.75 -17.68 2.43
CA LEU A 211 -6.67 -17.20 3.46
C LEU A 211 -7.42 -18.38 4.05
N THR A 212 -7.71 -19.39 3.25
CA THR A 212 -8.34 -20.63 3.74
C THR A 212 -7.44 -21.33 4.76
N GLY A 213 -6.14 -21.43 4.49
CA GLY A 213 -5.19 -21.97 5.45
C GLY A 213 -4.82 -21.02 6.59
N LEU A 214 -4.83 -19.70 6.35
CA LEU A 214 -4.64 -18.67 7.40
C LEU A 214 -5.79 -18.69 8.42
N LEU A 215 -7.02 -18.88 7.97
CA LEU A 215 -8.21 -18.85 8.82
C LEU A 215 -8.56 -20.22 9.41
N ARG A 216 -7.63 -21.18 9.33
CA ARG A 216 -7.81 -22.54 9.85
C ARG A 216 -7.37 -22.60 11.31
N GLU A 217 -8.33 -22.85 12.20
CA GLU A 217 -8.09 -23.12 13.62
C GLU A 217 -6.99 -24.18 13.85
N GLY A 218 -6.07 -23.90 14.76
CA GLY A 218 -4.95 -24.76 15.12
C GLY A 218 -3.85 -24.87 14.06
N GLY A 219 -3.99 -24.15 12.93
CA GLY A 219 -2.99 -24.08 11.87
C GLY A 219 -1.66 -23.54 12.37
N VAL A 220 -0.57 -23.95 11.71
CA VAL A 220 0.78 -23.43 12.00
C VAL A 220 1.29 -22.69 10.77
N ARG A 221 1.81 -21.49 10.98
CA ARG A 221 2.31 -20.59 9.93
C ARG A 221 3.59 -19.90 10.36
N THR A 222 4.46 -19.63 9.40
CA THR A 222 5.66 -18.79 9.60
C THR A 222 5.48 -17.52 8.79
N SER A 223 5.78 -16.37 9.38
CA SER A 223 5.69 -15.10 8.66
C SER A 223 6.85 -14.97 7.67
N PRO A 224 6.59 -14.79 6.36
CA PRO A 224 7.65 -14.51 5.39
C PRO A 224 8.33 -13.17 5.62
N GLY A 225 7.58 -12.18 6.11
CA GLY A 225 8.07 -10.83 6.43
C GLY A 225 8.87 -10.77 7.72
N PHE A 226 8.58 -11.68 8.64
CA PHE A 226 9.21 -11.76 9.95
C PHE A 226 9.73 -13.17 10.25
N PRO A 227 10.69 -13.69 9.47
CA PRO A 227 11.20 -15.06 9.64
C PRO A 227 11.82 -15.29 11.02
N GLY A 228 12.29 -14.21 11.68
CA GLY A 228 12.82 -14.25 13.05
C GLY A 228 11.78 -14.49 14.15
N TRP A 229 10.48 -14.37 13.87
CA TRP A 229 9.40 -14.61 14.85
C TRP A 229 9.14 -16.12 15.07
N GLY A 230 9.67 -16.97 14.18
CA GLY A 230 9.43 -18.40 14.23
C GLY A 230 7.98 -18.77 13.83
N PRO A 231 7.61 -20.05 13.99
CA PRO A 231 6.26 -20.52 13.69
C PRO A 231 5.26 -20.02 14.75
N ALA A 232 4.11 -19.58 14.28
CA ALA A 232 2.96 -19.24 15.09
C ALA A 232 1.86 -20.29 14.93
N ARG A 233 1.17 -20.58 16.04
CA ARG A 233 -0.07 -21.34 16.04
C ARG A 233 -1.26 -20.38 15.96
N LEU A 234 -2.22 -20.70 15.12
CA LEU A 234 -3.40 -19.88 14.88
C LEU A 234 -4.56 -20.36 15.73
N HIS A 235 -5.28 -19.40 16.31
CA HIS A 235 -6.43 -19.61 17.18
C HIS A 235 -7.53 -18.61 16.86
N ASP A 236 -8.77 -19.04 16.90
CA ASP A 236 -9.96 -18.23 16.71
C ASP A 236 -10.49 -17.76 18.06
N VAL A 237 -10.72 -16.46 18.17
CA VAL A 237 -11.32 -15.80 19.32
C VAL A 237 -12.64 -15.20 18.87
N ASP A 238 -13.72 -15.58 19.54
CA ASP A 238 -15.04 -14.99 19.30
C ASP A 238 -15.09 -13.58 19.89
N LEU A 239 -15.26 -12.58 19.04
CA LEU A 239 -15.38 -11.19 19.46
C LEU A 239 -16.83 -10.80 19.74
N GLY A 240 -17.81 -11.62 19.34
CA GLY A 240 -19.22 -11.37 19.51
C GLY A 240 -19.96 -11.21 18.18
N ARG A 241 -20.95 -10.31 18.15
CA ARG A 241 -21.83 -10.13 16.98
C ARG A 241 -21.89 -8.68 16.53
N LEU A 242 -21.72 -8.45 15.24
CA LEU A 242 -21.92 -7.19 14.55
C LEU A 242 -23.33 -7.14 13.97
N ASP A 243 -24.05 -6.05 14.22
CA ASP A 243 -25.40 -5.82 13.71
C ASP A 243 -25.32 -4.93 12.47
N LEU A 244 -25.73 -5.47 11.32
CA LEU A 244 -25.74 -4.81 10.01
C LEU A 244 -27.17 -4.83 9.46
N PRO A 245 -28.09 -4.00 9.99
CA PRO A 245 -29.47 -3.96 9.50
C PRO A 245 -29.58 -3.54 8.02
N SER A 246 -28.63 -2.76 7.52
CA SER A 246 -28.56 -2.39 6.09
C SER A 246 -27.97 -3.50 5.20
N GLY A 247 -27.13 -4.38 5.78
CA GLY A 247 -26.23 -5.27 5.03
C GLY A 247 -24.97 -4.57 4.50
N ASP A 248 -24.89 -3.24 4.62
CA ASP A 248 -23.71 -2.46 4.29
C ASP A 248 -22.72 -2.50 5.45
N LEU A 249 -21.43 -2.36 5.13
CA LEU A 249 -20.36 -2.41 6.11
C LEU A 249 -19.48 -1.16 5.96
N ALA A 250 -19.45 -0.32 6.99
CA ALA A 250 -18.48 0.75 7.12
C ALA A 250 -17.17 0.20 7.68
N VAL A 251 -16.07 0.46 6.96
CA VAL A 251 -14.71 0.05 7.31
C VAL A 251 -13.76 1.23 7.16
N GLY A 252 -12.88 1.44 8.13
CA GLY A 252 -11.83 2.44 8.02
C GLY A 252 -10.93 2.45 9.26
N GLY A 253 -9.86 3.24 9.20
CA GLY A 253 -8.99 3.45 10.37
C GLY A 253 -9.72 4.21 11.49
N GLY A 254 -9.20 4.16 12.71
CA GLY A 254 -9.71 5.02 13.79
C GLY A 254 -9.68 6.52 13.44
N GLN A 255 -8.64 6.95 12.71
CA GLN A 255 -8.50 8.30 12.15
C GLN A 255 -9.38 8.59 10.94
N ALA A 256 -10.12 7.62 10.41
CA ALA A 256 -11.03 7.84 9.28
C ALA A 256 -12.49 7.97 9.74
N VAL A 257 -12.75 7.83 11.04
CA VAL A 257 -14.12 7.91 11.57
C VAL A 257 -14.66 9.33 11.41
N ASP A 258 -13.84 10.35 11.65
CA ASP A 258 -14.17 11.77 11.47
C ASP A 258 -14.27 12.19 9.99
N GLU A 259 -13.39 11.67 9.13
CA GLU A 259 -13.42 11.90 7.67
C GLU A 259 -14.52 11.11 6.95
N GLY A 260 -15.17 10.19 7.66
CA GLY A 260 -16.17 9.28 7.17
C GLY A 260 -15.57 7.95 6.69
N LEU A 261 -16.02 6.86 7.32
CA LEU A 261 -15.57 5.52 6.97
C LEU A 261 -15.97 5.14 5.54
N ALA A 262 -15.15 4.30 4.92
CA ALA A 262 -15.45 3.75 3.61
C ALA A 262 -16.62 2.77 3.73
N VAL A 263 -17.65 2.93 2.90
CA VAL A 263 -18.86 2.10 2.97
C VAL A 263 -18.87 1.08 1.85
N TYR A 264 -18.82 -0.20 2.24
CA TYR A 264 -18.95 -1.35 1.36
C TYR A 264 -20.42 -1.75 1.30
N ARG A 265 -21.08 -1.47 0.18
CA ARG A 265 -22.53 -1.67 0.03
C ARG A 265 -22.88 -3.10 -0.35
N GLY A 266 -23.88 -3.68 0.31
CA GLY A 266 -24.44 -5.01 0.00
C GLY A 266 -23.43 -6.16 0.08
N VAL A 267 -22.29 -5.97 0.73
CA VAL A 267 -21.23 -6.99 0.82
C VAL A 267 -21.62 -8.15 1.73
N LEU A 268 -22.54 -7.92 2.67
CA LEU A 268 -23.08 -8.93 3.56
C LEU A 268 -24.61 -8.87 3.54
N PRO A 269 -25.32 -10.00 3.77
CA PRO A 269 -26.76 -9.96 3.93
C PRO A 269 -27.13 -9.14 5.20
N PRO A 270 -28.26 -8.42 5.21
CA PRO A 270 -28.75 -7.77 6.41
C PRO A 270 -28.88 -8.74 7.60
N GLY A 271 -28.50 -8.29 8.81
CA GLY A 271 -28.69 -9.04 10.06
C GLY A 271 -27.50 -9.03 11.01
N ARG A 272 -27.47 -9.98 11.94
CA ARG A 272 -26.47 -10.09 13.01
C ARG A 272 -25.44 -11.16 12.70
N HIS A 273 -24.20 -10.74 12.46
CA HIS A 273 -23.11 -11.59 12.00
C HIS A 273 -22.09 -11.83 13.10
N ARG A 274 -21.53 -13.04 13.16
CA ARG A 274 -20.49 -13.36 14.14
C ARG A 274 -19.16 -12.72 13.72
N VAL A 275 -18.45 -12.12 14.66
CA VAL A 275 -17.11 -11.55 14.43
C VAL A 275 -16.09 -12.44 15.11
N VAL A 276 -15.10 -12.90 14.35
CA VAL A 276 -14.06 -13.81 14.84
C VAL A 276 -12.70 -13.20 14.52
N ALA A 277 -11.84 -13.09 15.52
CA ALA A 277 -10.43 -12.78 15.32
C ALA A 277 -9.64 -14.08 15.20
N THR A 278 -8.83 -14.22 14.16
CA THR A 278 -7.78 -15.23 14.10
C THR A 278 -6.51 -14.59 14.66
N VAL A 279 -6.03 -15.13 15.77
CA VAL A 279 -4.83 -14.67 16.47
C VAL A 279 -3.70 -15.69 16.32
N ALA A 280 -2.48 -15.19 16.26
CA ALA A 280 -1.25 -15.95 16.14
C ALA A 280 -0.53 -15.94 17.49
N SER A 281 -0.34 -17.12 18.08
CA SER A 281 0.44 -17.34 19.30
C SER A 281 1.82 -17.87 18.94
N PHE A 282 2.87 -17.19 19.39
CA PHE A 282 4.25 -17.54 19.09
C PHE A 282 4.83 -18.43 20.19
N ALA A 283 5.34 -19.61 19.79
CA ALA A 283 5.66 -20.68 20.73
C ALA A 283 6.87 -20.38 21.62
N SER A 284 7.89 -19.70 21.11
CA SER A 284 9.09 -19.28 21.87
C SER A 284 10.17 -18.76 20.91
N GLY A 285 10.83 -17.67 21.28
CA GLY A 285 12.13 -17.24 20.77
C GLY A 285 12.75 -16.28 21.78
N GLU A 286 14.08 -16.32 21.97
CA GLU A 286 14.72 -15.26 22.75
C GLU A 286 14.38 -13.91 22.11
N PRO A 287 14.04 -12.87 22.90
CA PRO A 287 13.81 -11.54 22.36
C PRO A 287 15.08 -11.10 21.63
N ARG A 288 15.08 -11.15 20.30
CA ARG A 288 16.17 -10.63 19.50
C ARG A 288 16.06 -9.11 19.56
N LEU A 289 17.04 -8.47 20.18
CA LEU A 289 17.15 -7.01 20.19
C LEU A 289 17.29 -6.52 18.74
N LEU A 290 16.41 -5.60 18.30
CA LEU A 290 16.64 -4.80 17.11
C LEU A 290 17.74 -3.76 17.37
N PRO A 291 18.33 -3.18 16.30
CA PRO A 291 18.94 -1.86 16.41
C PRO A 291 17.95 -0.89 17.08
N ALA A 292 18.45 0.02 17.92
CA ALA A 292 17.66 0.96 18.73
C ALA A 292 16.69 1.88 17.95
N SER A 293 16.70 1.82 16.62
CA SER A 293 15.87 2.64 15.73
C SER A 293 14.42 2.16 15.58
N PHE A 294 14.04 1.02 16.17
CA PHE A 294 12.64 0.57 16.20
C PHE A 294 12.14 0.44 17.65
N PRO A 295 11.24 1.34 18.11
CA PRO A 295 10.73 1.31 19.49
C PRO A 295 9.75 0.15 19.75
N GLU A 296 9.26 -0.54 18.71
CA GLU A 296 8.37 -1.70 18.88
C GLU A 296 9.17 -2.97 19.21
N ARG A 297 8.91 -3.54 20.40
CA ARG A 297 9.54 -4.79 20.86
C ARG A 297 9.04 -5.96 19.99
N PHE A 298 9.96 -6.78 19.48
CA PHE A 298 9.63 -8.08 18.88
C PHE A 298 8.72 -8.90 19.80
N PRO A 299 7.73 -9.65 19.26
CA PRO A 299 6.90 -10.50 20.08
C PRO A 299 7.74 -11.51 20.88
N GLY A 300 7.57 -11.52 22.19
CA GLY A 300 8.20 -12.50 23.07
C GLY A 300 7.47 -13.85 23.05
N PRO A 301 8.03 -14.89 23.71
CA PRO A 301 7.31 -16.12 23.98
C PRO A 301 5.97 -15.82 24.69
N GLY A 302 4.87 -16.35 24.16
CA GLY A 302 3.52 -16.10 24.70
C GLY A 302 2.84 -14.85 24.16
N ASP A 303 3.51 -14.07 23.30
CA ASP A 303 2.87 -12.97 22.61
C ASP A 303 1.80 -13.49 21.64
N VAL A 304 0.68 -12.77 21.65
CA VAL A 304 -0.43 -12.95 20.71
C VAL A 304 -0.43 -11.76 19.77
N ARG A 305 -0.57 -12.02 18.47
CA ARG A 305 -0.76 -10.98 17.45
C ARG A 305 -1.99 -11.30 16.62
N LEU A 306 -2.73 -10.28 16.22
CA LEU A 306 -3.84 -10.47 15.32
C LEU A 306 -3.33 -10.85 13.93
N ALA A 307 -3.80 -11.99 13.41
CA ALA A 307 -3.52 -12.41 12.05
C ALA A 307 -4.58 -11.89 11.07
N ALA A 308 -5.85 -11.99 11.45
CA ALA A 308 -6.98 -11.51 10.65
C ALA A 308 -8.24 -11.34 11.52
N VAL A 309 -9.20 -10.57 11.02
CA VAL A 309 -10.57 -10.53 11.54
C VAL A 309 -11.51 -10.97 10.45
N ARG A 310 -12.52 -11.74 10.80
CA ARG A 310 -13.57 -12.10 9.86
C ARG A 310 -14.97 -11.88 10.43
N ILE A 311 -15.84 -11.35 9.58
CA ILE A 311 -17.28 -11.30 9.79
C ILE A 311 -17.87 -12.52 9.07
N GLN A 312 -18.48 -13.43 9.84
CA GLN A 312 -19.09 -14.65 9.34
C GLN A 312 -20.58 -14.41 9.08
N ALA A 313 -20.95 -14.32 7.80
CA ALA A 313 -22.36 -14.14 7.40
C ALA A 313 -23.14 -15.47 7.37
N ARG A 314 -22.49 -16.55 6.96
CA ARG A 314 -23.12 -17.88 6.82
C ARG A 314 -22.16 -18.99 7.19
N ASP A 315 -22.64 -20.07 7.77
CA ASP A 315 -21.81 -21.26 8.03
C ASP A 315 -21.69 -22.13 6.78
N ALA A 316 -20.94 -21.63 5.80
CA ALA A 316 -20.67 -22.31 4.54
C ALA A 316 -19.18 -22.21 4.17
N PRO A 317 -18.64 -23.20 3.44
CA PRO A 317 -17.26 -23.15 2.96
C PRO A 317 -17.09 -22.02 1.94
N VAL A 318 -15.93 -21.37 1.97
CA VAL A 318 -15.55 -20.39 0.94
C VAL A 318 -15.01 -21.17 -0.26
N ALA A 319 -15.62 -20.98 -1.42
CA ALA A 319 -15.18 -21.50 -2.69
C ALA A 319 -14.19 -20.55 -3.40
N SER A 320 -14.34 -19.23 -3.21
CA SER A 320 -13.46 -18.24 -3.81
C SER A 320 -13.24 -17.02 -2.92
N TRP A 321 -12.07 -16.40 -3.04
CA TRP A 321 -11.69 -15.14 -2.39
C TRP A 321 -11.50 -14.05 -3.44
N GLU A 322 -12.06 -12.87 -3.19
CA GLU A 322 -11.87 -11.67 -4.00
C GLU A 322 -11.52 -10.47 -3.11
N HIS A 323 -10.97 -9.40 -3.71
CA HIS A 323 -10.85 -8.12 -3.02
C HIS A 323 -12.23 -7.55 -2.71
N ALA A 324 -12.43 -7.02 -1.51
CA ALA A 324 -13.58 -6.17 -1.23
C ALA A 324 -13.31 -4.82 -1.92
N LEU A 325 -14.19 -4.42 -2.83
CA LEU A 325 -14.05 -3.19 -3.59
C LEU A 325 -15.19 -2.22 -3.26
N GLN A 326 -14.86 -0.94 -3.22
CA GLN A 326 -15.83 0.14 -3.22
C GLN A 326 -16.29 0.50 -4.63
N ASP A 327 -17.38 1.27 -4.71
CA ASP A 327 -17.85 1.84 -5.95
C ASP A 327 -16.74 2.68 -6.61
N GLY A 328 -16.34 2.28 -7.82
CA GLY A 328 -15.32 2.98 -8.61
C GLY A 328 -13.89 2.42 -8.47
N GLU A 329 -13.62 1.57 -7.49
CA GLU A 329 -12.34 0.86 -7.38
C GLU A 329 -12.21 -0.19 -8.50
N ASP A 330 -11.05 -0.24 -9.14
CA ASP A 330 -10.78 -1.17 -10.25
C ASP A 330 -9.46 -1.90 -9.95
N PRO A 331 -9.50 -3.23 -9.69
CA PRO A 331 -8.29 -4.00 -9.38
C PRO A 331 -7.20 -3.83 -10.43
N GLY A 332 -7.55 -3.58 -11.70
CA GLY A 332 -6.55 -3.34 -12.75
C GLY A 332 -5.65 -2.12 -12.50
N GLU A 333 -6.01 -1.22 -11.57
CA GLU A 333 -5.18 -0.08 -11.18
C GLU A 333 -4.01 -0.46 -10.25
N LEU A 334 -4.11 -1.59 -9.56
CA LEU A 334 -3.14 -2.03 -8.56
C LEU A 334 -1.94 -2.72 -9.23
N ASP A 335 -0.73 -2.48 -8.75
CA ASP A 335 0.49 -3.23 -9.08
C ASP A 335 0.50 -4.62 -8.41
N GLU A 336 1.50 -5.45 -8.70
CA GLU A 336 1.54 -6.88 -8.30
C GLU A 336 1.46 -7.11 -6.78
N ARG A 337 1.84 -6.10 -6.00
CA ARG A 337 1.86 -6.12 -4.53
C ARG A 337 0.84 -5.17 -3.90
N GLU A 338 0.10 -4.45 -4.72
CA GLU A 338 -0.87 -3.46 -4.25
C GLU A 338 -2.24 -4.11 -4.06
N PHE A 339 -3.01 -3.52 -3.15
CA PHE A 339 -4.35 -3.94 -2.78
C PHE A 339 -5.19 -2.72 -2.39
N TYR A 340 -6.50 -2.82 -2.55
CA TYR A 340 -7.43 -1.92 -1.86
C TYR A 340 -7.65 -2.42 -0.43
N GLY A 341 -7.71 -1.50 0.52
CA GLY A 341 -7.76 -1.86 1.93
C GLY A 341 -8.09 -0.67 2.83
N SER A 342 -8.09 -0.94 4.13
CA SER A 342 -8.25 0.10 5.14
C SER A 342 -6.90 0.52 5.69
N PHE A 343 -6.73 1.82 5.91
CA PHE A 343 -5.68 2.30 6.81
C PHE A 343 -5.92 1.72 8.20
N ALA A 344 -4.84 1.26 8.84
CA ALA A 344 -4.89 0.42 10.03
C ALA A 344 -4.23 1.07 11.25
N GLN A 345 -3.66 2.27 11.11
CA GLN A 345 -3.03 2.97 12.23
C GLN A 345 -4.06 3.24 13.34
N GLY A 346 -3.78 2.75 14.55
CA GLY A 346 -4.70 2.80 15.71
C GLY A 346 -5.77 1.70 15.71
N GLY A 347 -6.01 1.04 14.58
CA GLY A 347 -6.96 -0.05 14.40
C GLY A 347 -7.89 0.16 13.20
N VAL A 348 -8.56 -0.91 12.77
CA VAL A 348 -9.62 -0.94 11.77
C VAL A 348 -10.97 -1.03 12.48
N CYS A 349 -11.85 -0.08 12.18
CA CYS A 349 -13.22 -0.02 12.66
C CYS A 349 -14.16 -0.76 11.72
N LEU A 350 -15.14 -1.49 12.27
CA LEU A 350 -16.16 -2.25 11.55
C LEU A 350 -17.53 -1.94 12.16
N ALA A 351 -18.44 -1.37 11.38
CA ALA A 351 -19.78 -0.99 11.83
C ALA A 351 -20.80 -0.99 10.69
N ASP A 352 -22.09 -0.96 11.04
CA ASP A 352 -23.12 -0.48 10.10
C ASP A 352 -22.90 1.03 9.85
N PRO A 353 -23.13 1.55 8.62
CA PRO A 353 -22.91 2.96 8.32
C PRO A 353 -23.63 3.94 9.26
N GLY A 354 -24.87 3.65 9.65
CA GLY A 354 -25.62 4.52 10.56
C GLY A 354 -25.08 4.51 11.99
N VAL A 355 -24.30 3.48 12.36
CA VAL A 355 -23.55 3.45 13.62
C VAL A 355 -22.27 4.27 13.47
N ALA A 356 -21.54 4.10 12.36
CA ALA A 356 -20.31 4.85 12.09
C ALA A 356 -20.54 6.37 12.08
N GLU A 357 -21.60 6.84 11.42
CA GLU A 357 -21.98 8.26 11.41
C GLU A 357 -22.23 8.80 12.82
N ARG A 358 -22.96 8.06 13.67
CA ARG A 358 -23.17 8.46 15.07
C ARG A 358 -21.88 8.47 15.89
N VAL A 359 -20.93 7.57 15.60
CA VAL A 359 -19.60 7.64 16.25
C VAL A 359 -18.87 8.92 15.81
N ALA A 360 -18.89 9.23 14.52
CA ALA A 360 -18.25 10.42 13.96
C ALA A 360 -18.82 11.71 14.56
N ASP A 361 -20.15 11.81 14.67
CA ASP A 361 -20.82 12.95 15.31
C ASP A 361 -20.33 13.13 16.76
N HIS A 362 -20.24 12.04 17.52
CA HIS A 362 -19.78 12.11 18.91
C HIS A 362 -18.26 12.38 19.00
N MET A 363 -17.46 11.91 18.02
CA MET A 363 -16.03 12.23 17.92
C MET A 363 -15.77 13.71 17.65
N ALA A 364 -16.58 14.35 16.82
CA ALA A 364 -16.46 15.77 16.53
C ALA A 364 -16.69 16.63 17.79
N GLU A 365 -17.49 16.15 18.74
CA GLU A 365 -17.77 16.84 20.00
C GLU A 365 -16.64 16.74 21.04
N ASP A 366 -15.86 15.64 21.06
CA ASP A 366 -14.85 15.36 22.09
C ASP A 366 -13.61 14.62 21.54
N PHE A 367 -13.01 15.15 20.46
CA PHE A 367 -11.92 14.52 19.71
C PHE A 367 -10.76 14.03 20.58
N GLU A 368 -10.32 14.83 21.55
CA GLU A 368 -9.18 14.48 22.40
C GLU A 368 -9.46 13.24 23.28
N ARG A 369 -10.68 13.12 23.83
CA ARG A 369 -11.10 11.95 24.59
C ARG A 369 -11.19 10.70 23.71
N TYR A 370 -11.51 10.89 22.45
CA TYR A 370 -11.62 9.83 21.46
C TYR A 370 -10.26 9.33 20.97
N GLU A 371 -9.32 10.24 20.69
CA GLU A 371 -7.93 9.88 20.39
C GLU A 371 -7.32 9.06 21.54
N LEU A 372 -7.59 9.45 22.80
CA LEU A 372 -7.23 8.68 23.99
C LEU A 372 -7.81 7.25 23.98
N ALA A 373 -9.07 7.07 23.58
CA ALA A 373 -9.73 5.76 23.56
C ALA A 373 -9.29 4.86 22.40
N PHE A 374 -9.09 5.41 21.21
CA PHE A 374 -8.75 4.66 20.00
C PHE A 374 -7.24 4.42 19.84
N CYS A 375 -6.43 5.45 20.07
CA CYS A 375 -4.99 5.41 19.87
C CYS A 375 -4.25 4.98 21.13
N GLY A 376 -4.91 4.97 22.29
CA GLY A 376 -4.28 4.64 23.58
C GLY A 376 -3.22 5.64 24.00
N HIS A 377 -3.24 6.85 23.43
CA HIS A 377 -2.22 7.89 23.60
C HIS A 377 -2.26 8.58 24.97
N GLY A 378 -2.90 7.97 25.98
CA GLY A 378 -2.88 8.48 27.35
C GLY A 378 -1.45 8.60 27.88
N SER A 379 -0.63 7.58 27.63
CA SER A 379 0.79 7.65 27.97
C SER A 379 1.56 8.59 27.05
N ALA A 380 1.26 8.65 25.75
CA ALA A 380 1.97 9.51 24.81
C ALA A 380 1.78 11.01 25.11
N LEU A 381 0.64 11.43 25.65
CA LEU A 381 0.39 12.81 26.06
C LEU A 381 1.11 13.16 27.37
N GLU A 382 1.14 12.24 28.34
CA GLU A 382 1.92 12.39 29.58
C GLU A 382 3.43 12.37 29.28
N GLU A 383 3.89 11.42 28.47
CA GLU A 383 5.26 11.32 27.95
C GLU A 383 5.61 12.54 27.09
N SER A 384 4.69 13.10 26.32
CA SER A 384 4.91 14.32 25.53
C SER A 384 5.02 15.56 26.42
N ALA A 385 4.21 15.66 27.47
CA ALA A 385 4.30 16.74 28.45
C ALA A 385 5.60 16.65 29.26
N GLU A 386 6.00 15.44 29.67
CA GLU A 386 7.29 15.19 30.33
C GLU A 386 8.47 15.46 29.39
N ALA A 387 8.37 15.05 28.12
CA ALA A 387 9.39 15.31 27.10
C ALA A 387 9.52 16.81 26.77
N ASP A 388 8.41 17.55 26.65
CA ASP A 388 8.42 19.01 26.46
C ASP A 388 9.01 19.72 27.70
N ALA A 389 8.64 19.28 28.91
CA ALA A 389 9.21 19.78 30.14
C ALA A 389 10.73 19.53 30.22
N ALA A 390 11.18 18.32 29.87
CA ALA A 390 12.57 17.93 29.81
C ALA A 390 13.34 18.74 28.75
N LEU A 391 12.80 18.89 27.54
CA LEU A 391 13.39 19.67 26.45
C LEU A 391 13.54 21.13 26.82
N ARG A 392 12.51 21.75 27.41
CA ARG A 392 12.56 23.15 27.89
C ARG A 392 13.55 23.31 29.04
N SER A 393 13.65 22.35 29.93
CA SER A 393 14.65 22.35 31.00
C SER A 393 16.07 22.32 30.43
N ALA A 394 16.33 21.42 29.47
CA ALA A 394 17.62 21.31 28.81
C ALA A 394 17.95 22.56 27.95
N ALA A 395 16.95 23.15 27.27
CA ALA A 395 17.11 24.40 26.53
C ALA A 395 17.48 25.60 27.44
N ARG A 396 16.99 25.62 28.68
CA ARG A 396 17.40 26.62 29.69
C ARG A 396 18.82 26.39 30.20
N ALA A 397 19.25 25.14 30.30
CA ALA A 397 20.62 24.78 30.71
C ALA A 397 21.65 24.97 29.58
N PHE A 398 21.22 25.02 28.32
CA PHE A 398 22.08 25.32 27.17
C PHE A 398 22.68 26.74 27.27
N PRO A 399 23.99 26.95 26.99
CA PRO A 399 24.96 26.00 26.42
C PRO A 399 25.76 25.19 27.45
N ARG A 400 25.51 25.36 28.75
CA ARG A 400 26.31 24.74 29.82
C ARG A 400 26.23 23.21 29.81
N ASP A 401 25.09 22.68 29.38
CA ASP A 401 24.87 21.24 29.21
C ASP A 401 24.38 20.94 27.79
N THR A 402 25.31 20.94 26.84
CA THR A 402 25.01 20.68 25.43
C THR A 402 24.56 19.24 25.20
N GLU A 403 25.13 18.29 25.95
CA GLU A 403 24.85 16.86 25.78
C GLU A 403 23.43 16.50 26.27
N ALA A 404 22.98 17.06 27.39
CA ALA A 404 21.60 16.90 27.83
C ALA A 404 20.59 17.52 26.85
N PHE A 405 20.92 18.66 26.25
CA PHE A 405 20.06 19.28 25.24
C PHE A 405 19.98 18.46 23.95
N VAL A 406 21.10 17.90 23.50
CA VAL A 406 21.15 16.98 22.35
C VAL A 406 20.36 15.70 22.61
N ARG A 407 20.49 15.09 23.80
CA ARG A 407 19.65 13.94 24.18
C ARG A 407 18.17 14.27 24.23
N ALA A 408 17.80 15.43 24.78
CA ALA A 408 16.40 15.85 24.87
C ALA A 408 15.77 16.14 23.50
N LEU A 409 16.59 16.45 22.48
CA LEU A 409 16.16 16.53 21.07
C LEU A 409 16.02 15.15 20.40
N GLY A 410 16.32 14.06 21.10
CA GLY A 410 16.19 12.69 20.61
C GLY A 410 17.44 12.10 19.95
N TYR A 411 18.59 12.79 19.98
CA TYR A 411 19.84 12.25 19.42
C TYR A 411 20.49 11.24 20.38
N GLY A 412 20.81 10.07 19.85
CA GLY A 412 21.52 9.01 20.54
C GLY A 412 23.06 9.18 20.48
N PRO A 413 23.81 8.43 21.31
CA PRO A 413 25.26 8.40 21.22
C PRO A 413 25.75 7.96 19.84
N GLY A 414 26.50 8.82 19.16
CA GLY A 414 27.08 8.55 17.84
C GLY A 414 26.29 9.10 16.65
N ASP A 415 25.10 9.68 16.88
CA ASP A 415 24.34 10.33 15.82
C ASP A 415 25.05 11.61 15.32
N PRO A 416 24.91 11.96 14.03
CA PRO A 416 25.38 13.24 13.52
C PRO A 416 24.55 14.38 14.13
N VAL A 417 25.14 15.07 15.09
CA VAL A 417 24.50 16.17 15.82
C VAL A 417 24.57 17.47 15.00
N PRO A 418 23.50 18.30 14.98
CA PRO A 418 23.53 19.64 14.40
C PRO A 418 24.67 20.48 14.96
N ASP A 419 25.14 21.46 14.19
CA ASP A 419 26.19 22.34 14.66
C ASP A 419 25.73 23.19 15.86
N ARG A 420 26.71 23.78 16.56
CA ARG A 420 26.43 24.53 17.79
C ARG A 420 25.55 25.77 17.54
N ALA A 421 25.58 26.34 16.34
CA ALA A 421 24.77 27.51 16.00
C ALA A 421 23.31 27.11 15.77
N ASP A 422 23.06 25.96 15.13
CA ASP A 422 21.72 25.36 15.01
C ASP A 422 21.14 25.02 16.39
N LEU A 423 21.91 24.36 17.25
CA LEU A 423 21.48 24.05 18.62
C LEU A 423 21.12 25.31 19.41
N ALA A 424 21.91 26.39 19.25
CA ALA A 424 21.63 27.67 19.90
C ALA A 424 20.31 28.30 19.40
N ARG A 425 20.04 28.23 18.09
CA ARG A 425 18.77 28.70 17.50
C ARG A 425 17.59 27.90 18.03
N THR A 426 17.70 26.58 18.06
CA THR A 426 16.65 25.69 18.59
C THR A 426 16.38 25.94 20.06
N ALA A 427 17.43 26.08 20.89
CA ALA A 427 17.27 26.40 22.31
C ALA A 427 16.61 27.78 22.53
N ALA A 428 16.94 28.79 21.71
CA ALA A 428 16.30 30.09 21.76
C ALA A 428 14.81 30.00 21.37
N HIS A 429 14.48 29.24 20.33
CA HIS A 429 13.12 29.01 19.89
C HIS A 429 12.25 28.31 20.95
N VAL A 430 12.73 27.20 21.53
CA VAL A 430 12.04 26.45 22.60
C VAL A 430 11.78 27.32 23.84
N ARG A 431 12.69 28.24 24.17
CA ARG A 431 12.51 29.20 25.28
C ARG A 431 11.52 30.32 24.98
N ALA A 432 11.41 30.72 23.72
CA ALA A 432 10.52 31.79 23.28
C ALA A 432 9.06 31.32 23.12
N LEU A 433 8.85 30.04 22.80
CA LEU A 433 7.51 29.47 22.75
C LEU A 433 6.90 29.45 24.16
N PRO A 434 5.67 29.94 24.35
CA PRO A 434 4.97 29.76 25.62
C PRO A 434 4.88 28.25 25.93
N PRO A 435 4.89 27.85 27.22
CA PRO A 435 4.52 26.48 27.56
C PRO A 435 3.14 26.21 26.96
N PRO A 436 2.87 24.99 26.46
CA PRO A 436 1.52 24.65 26.06
C PRO A 436 0.58 25.02 27.21
N PRO A 437 -0.59 25.64 26.93
CA PRO A 437 -1.50 26.06 27.97
C PRO A 437 -1.72 24.87 28.90
N GLY A 438 -1.32 25.03 30.17
CA GLY A 438 -1.46 23.98 31.16
C GLY A 438 -2.92 23.59 31.16
N ARG A 439 -3.21 22.38 30.68
CA ARG A 439 -4.59 21.95 30.54
C ARG A 439 -5.16 21.97 31.95
N PRO A 440 -6.30 22.64 32.21
CA PRO A 440 -6.93 22.56 33.51
C PRO A 440 -7.06 21.06 33.84
N PRO A 441 -6.80 20.63 35.10
CA PRO A 441 -7.10 19.26 35.49
C PRO A 441 -8.51 19.01 35.01
N ALA A 442 -8.69 17.96 34.20
CA ALA A 442 -10.01 17.57 33.74
C ALA A 442 -10.92 17.62 34.98
N PRO A 443 -12.00 18.43 34.98
CA PRO A 443 -12.77 18.64 36.19
C PRO A 443 -13.11 17.28 36.78
N PRO A 444 -13.04 17.10 38.12
CA PRO A 444 -13.46 15.85 38.73
C PRO A 444 -14.86 15.57 38.22
N VAL A 445 -14.95 14.50 37.46
CA VAL A 445 -16.04 14.18 36.55
C VAL A 445 -17.38 14.22 37.29
N GLN A 446 -18.09 15.35 37.24
CA GLN A 446 -19.51 15.45 37.61
C GLN A 446 -20.44 15.02 36.45
N GLY A 447 -19.90 14.29 35.49
CA GLY A 447 -20.67 13.55 34.50
C GLY A 447 -20.22 12.10 34.53
N VAL A 448 -20.82 11.28 35.40
CA VAL A 448 -20.77 9.82 35.27
C VAL A 448 -21.31 9.47 33.88
N LEU A 449 -20.41 9.38 32.91
CA LEU A 449 -20.58 8.77 31.60
C LEU A 449 -19.35 7.86 31.40
N HIS A 450 -19.25 6.81 32.22
CA HIS A 450 -19.60 5.44 31.83
C HIS A 450 -18.59 4.83 30.81
N ARG A 451 -17.52 4.21 31.31
CA ARG A 451 -16.90 3.02 30.66
C ARG A 451 -17.97 1.96 30.33
N GLU A 452 -19.06 1.98 31.08
CA GLU A 452 -20.27 1.17 30.94
C GLU A 452 -21.24 1.63 29.80
N LEU A 453 -21.13 2.83 29.22
CA LEU A 453 -22.02 3.35 28.15
C LEU A 453 -21.48 2.95 26.79
N LEU A 454 -20.14 2.89 26.67
CA LEU A 454 -19.46 2.27 25.54
C LEU A 454 -19.31 0.74 25.68
N GLY A 455 -19.63 0.18 26.85
CA GLY A 455 -19.52 -1.27 27.09
C GLY A 455 -18.10 -1.80 26.97
N VAL A 456 -17.07 -1.00 27.23
CA VAL A 456 -15.67 -1.45 27.19
C VAL A 456 -15.39 -2.20 28.49
N VAL A 457 -15.47 -3.54 28.44
CA VAL A 457 -15.51 -4.43 29.62
C VAL A 457 -14.15 -4.61 30.33
N HIS A 458 -13.02 -4.13 29.79
CA HIS A 458 -11.71 -4.35 30.43
C HIS A 458 -10.78 -3.13 30.40
N PRO A 459 -9.87 -2.99 31.40
CA PRO A 459 -8.81 -1.99 31.37
C PRO A 459 -7.93 -2.24 30.15
N TYR A 460 -7.91 -1.26 29.26
CA TYR A 460 -7.10 -1.21 28.06
C TYR A 460 -5.63 -1.50 28.38
N GLN A 461 -5.16 -2.68 27.99
CA GLN A 461 -3.75 -3.01 27.91
C GLN A 461 -3.36 -3.04 26.43
N HIS A 462 -2.14 -2.63 26.08
CA HIS A 462 -1.61 -2.64 24.70
C HIS A 462 -1.68 -4.01 23.99
N THR A 463 -2.18 -5.04 24.66
CA THR A 463 -2.27 -6.44 24.22
C THR A 463 -3.63 -6.86 23.66
N ASP A 464 -4.71 -6.08 23.86
CA ASP A 464 -6.03 -6.50 23.39
C ASP A 464 -6.13 -6.35 21.86
N PRO A 465 -6.35 -7.45 21.12
CA PRO A 465 -6.34 -7.42 19.65
C PRO A 465 -7.58 -6.74 19.07
N ALA A 466 -8.67 -6.64 19.84
CA ALA A 466 -9.90 -5.98 19.45
C ALA A 466 -10.72 -5.55 20.67
N PHE A 467 -11.53 -4.51 20.52
CA PHE A 467 -12.54 -4.12 21.49
C PHE A 467 -13.84 -3.72 20.78
N THR A 468 -14.92 -3.65 21.55
CA THR A 468 -16.26 -3.34 21.06
C THR A 468 -16.73 -2.01 21.66
N LEU A 469 -17.27 -1.14 20.82
CA LEU A 469 -17.96 0.08 21.21
C LEU A 469 -19.46 -0.09 20.99
N ARG A 470 -20.23 0.16 22.04
CA ARG A 470 -21.70 0.20 21.98
C ARG A 470 -22.16 1.64 22.10
N LEU A 471 -23.09 2.06 21.24
CA LEU A 471 -23.59 3.42 21.28
C LEU A 471 -24.86 3.55 22.13
N PRO A 472 -25.05 4.68 22.83
CA PRO A 472 -26.35 5.06 23.36
C PRO A 472 -27.35 5.15 22.20
N GLY A 473 -28.47 4.43 22.29
CA GLY A 473 -29.44 4.31 21.19
C GLY A 473 -29.26 3.07 20.30
N GLY A 474 -28.27 2.22 20.61
CA GLY A 474 -28.09 0.91 19.96
C GLY A 474 -27.11 0.94 18.79
N GLY A 475 -26.69 -0.26 18.40
CA GLY A 475 -25.62 -0.47 17.42
C GLY A 475 -24.30 -0.88 18.08
N THR A 476 -23.40 -1.43 17.27
CA THR A 476 -22.12 -1.95 17.73
C THR A 476 -21.06 -1.66 16.69
N MET A 477 -19.95 -1.09 17.11
CA MET A 477 -18.74 -0.93 16.30
C MET A 477 -17.63 -1.78 16.90
N PHE A 478 -16.96 -2.56 16.07
CA PHE A 478 -15.75 -3.29 16.45
C PHE A 478 -14.55 -2.47 16.06
N VAL A 479 -13.57 -2.35 16.96
CA VAL A 479 -12.29 -1.74 16.68
C VAL A 479 -11.23 -2.80 16.85
N VAL A 480 -10.42 -3.01 15.84
CA VAL A 480 -9.53 -4.15 15.77
C VAL A 480 -8.13 -3.69 15.41
N ARG A 481 -7.09 -4.20 16.07
CA ARG A 481 -5.70 -3.81 15.82
C ARG A 481 -4.95 -4.83 14.97
N PRO A 482 -4.87 -4.63 13.64
CA PRO A 482 -4.09 -5.49 12.77
C PRO A 482 -2.59 -5.22 12.95
N GLY A 483 -1.95 -5.93 13.88
CA GLY A 483 -0.49 -6.04 13.97
C GLY A 483 0.30 -4.74 13.76
N PRO A 484 1.53 -4.81 13.23
CA PRO A 484 2.37 -3.64 12.94
C PRO A 484 2.11 -3.07 11.53
N VAL A 485 0.95 -3.32 10.91
CA VAL A 485 0.73 -2.92 9.50
C VAL A 485 0.00 -1.59 9.40
N SER A 486 0.46 -0.73 8.50
CA SER A 486 -0.19 0.56 8.21
C SER A 486 -1.47 0.42 7.41
N SER A 487 -1.65 -0.70 6.71
CA SER A 487 -2.83 -0.99 5.89
C SER A 487 -3.18 -2.49 5.91
N ALA A 488 -4.48 -2.76 5.84
CA ALA A 488 -5.05 -4.11 5.86
C ALA A 488 -5.89 -4.35 4.59
N PRO A 489 -5.55 -5.36 3.77
CA PRO A 489 -6.36 -5.78 2.65
C PRO A 489 -7.73 -6.26 3.12
N LEU A 490 -8.75 -5.91 2.36
CA LEU A 490 -10.13 -6.31 2.63
C LEU A 490 -10.56 -7.35 1.61
N ARG A 491 -11.16 -8.44 2.07
CA ARG A 491 -11.45 -9.61 1.23
C ARG A 491 -12.86 -10.13 1.46
N ILE A 492 -13.50 -10.58 0.38
CA ILE A 492 -14.80 -11.23 0.43
C ILE A 492 -14.63 -12.69 0.04
N GLY A 493 -15.11 -13.59 0.90
CA GLY A 493 -15.23 -15.01 0.62
C GLY A 493 -16.63 -15.34 0.13
N ARG A 494 -16.74 -16.03 -1.00
CA ARG A 494 -18.02 -16.49 -1.58
C ARG A 494 -18.13 -18.00 -1.56
N ASP A 495 -19.35 -18.52 -1.44
CA ASP A 495 -19.63 -19.95 -1.61
C ASP A 495 -19.67 -20.36 -3.10
N ALA A 496 -19.94 -21.64 -3.36
CA ALA A 496 -20.02 -22.18 -4.72
C ALA A 496 -21.16 -21.58 -5.57
N CYS A 497 -22.14 -20.93 -4.93
CA CYS A 497 -23.23 -20.23 -5.62
C CYS A 497 -22.91 -18.73 -5.83
N GLY A 498 -21.74 -18.27 -5.39
CA GLY A 498 -21.33 -16.87 -5.45
C GLY A 498 -21.91 -16.00 -4.34
N ALA A 499 -22.60 -16.54 -3.34
CA ALA A 499 -23.14 -15.75 -2.24
C ALA A 499 -22.02 -15.40 -1.23
N PRO A 500 -22.00 -14.18 -0.67
CA PRO A 500 -21.00 -13.81 0.32
C PRO A 500 -21.22 -14.60 1.61
N VAL A 501 -20.15 -15.21 2.11
CA VAL A 501 -20.17 -16.00 3.35
C VAL A 501 -19.25 -15.43 4.43
N ARG A 502 -18.20 -14.71 4.02
CA ARG A 502 -17.21 -14.10 4.91
C ARG A 502 -16.73 -12.76 4.37
N PHE A 503 -16.52 -11.80 5.26
CA PHE A 503 -15.70 -10.60 5.01
C PHE A 503 -14.47 -10.68 5.90
N VAL A 504 -13.29 -10.35 5.39
CA VAL A 504 -12.01 -10.48 6.12
C VAL A 504 -11.22 -9.19 6.05
N VAL A 505 -10.75 -8.75 7.21
CA VAL A 505 -9.67 -7.77 7.37
C VAL A 505 -8.38 -8.57 7.59
N ASP A 506 -7.49 -8.57 6.59
CA ASP A 506 -6.22 -9.29 6.65
C ASP A 506 -5.18 -8.42 7.39
N GLY A 507 -4.67 -8.89 8.53
CA GLY A 507 -3.63 -8.18 9.28
C GLY A 507 -2.24 -8.28 8.65
N ARG A 508 -2.13 -8.95 7.49
CA ARG A 508 -0.93 -9.25 6.70
C ARG A 508 0.23 -9.88 7.46
N LEU A 509 0.00 -10.38 8.67
CA LEU A 509 1.03 -10.99 9.51
C LEU A 509 1.81 -12.09 8.79
N PHE A 510 1.13 -12.84 7.90
CA PHE A 510 1.70 -13.91 7.10
C PHE A 510 1.68 -13.64 5.58
N GLY A 511 1.25 -12.44 5.18
CA GLY A 511 1.14 -12.00 3.78
C GLY A 511 2.24 -11.01 3.35
N CYS A 512 2.86 -10.30 4.30
CA CYS A 512 3.96 -9.37 3.99
C CYS A 512 5.23 -10.10 3.54
N SER A 513 5.87 -9.61 2.48
CA SER A 513 7.28 -9.94 2.21
C SER A 513 8.21 -9.13 3.13
N ALA A 514 9.44 -9.59 3.37
CA ALA A 514 10.39 -8.92 4.28
C ALA A 514 10.75 -7.47 3.87
N GLY A 515 10.51 -7.11 2.60
CA GLY A 515 10.66 -5.73 2.11
C GLY A 515 9.52 -4.81 2.56
N GLU A 516 8.30 -5.32 2.68
CA GLU A 516 7.11 -4.54 3.08
C GLU A 516 6.93 -4.44 4.60
N ALA A 517 7.67 -5.25 5.35
CA ALA A 517 7.69 -5.25 6.82
C ALA A 517 8.58 -4.14 7.41
N ARG A 518 9.34 -3.42 6.57
CA ARG A 518 10.11 -2.24 6.96
C ARG A 518 9.23 -1.01 6.79
N LEU A 519 8.41 -0.72 7.80
CA LEU A 519 7.74 0.59 7.94
C LEU A 519 8.69 1.61 8.57
#